data_AF-A0A1V1WQU1-F1
#
_entry.id   AF-A0A1V1WQU1-F1
#
_cell.length_a   1.000
_cell.length_b   1.000
_cell.length_c   1.000
_cell.angle_alpha   90.00
_cell.angle_beta   90.00
_cell.angle_gamma   90.00
#
_symmetry.space_group_name_H-M   'P 1'
#
loop_
_entity.id
_entity.type
_entity.pdbx_description
1 polymer ?
#
loop_
_entity_poly.entity_id
_entity_poly.type
_entity_poly.pdbx_seq_one_letter_code
_entity_poly.pdbx_strand_id
1 'polypeptide(L)'
;MGGYYPVDGQLEECSRPYFSLQAEMDGSLGYKIANDYRMDRMLRGLYTNPKLVWRIARCLARHPLVTSTMIECYFIEKSWDWQFQGEVAPMKLLRHTWGRKTTWRRRSSRYI
;
A
#
# COMPACT_ATOMS: atom_id res chain seq x y z
N MET A 1 7.82 13.73 2.46
CA MET A 1 6.68 13.14 3.20
C MET A 1 5.39 13.57 2.51
N GLY A 2 4.68 12.69 1.82
CA GLY A 2 3.51 13.09 1.02
C GLY A 2 2.43 12.02 0.89
N GLY A 3 2.47 10.97 1.71
CA GLY A 3 1.44 9.94 1.76
C GLY A 3 0.47 10.21 2.90
N TYR A 4 -0.83 10.15 2.63
CA TYR A 4 -1.89 10.15 3.63
C TYR A 4 -2.74 8.90 3.42
N TYR A 5 -2.93 8.12 4.47
CA TYR A 5 -3.84 6.99 4.44
C TYR A 5 -5.24 7.44 4.89
N PRO A 6 -6.30 7.05 4.20
CA PRO A 6 -7.65 7.37 4.62
C PRO A 6 -7.96 6.74 5.98
N VAL A 7 -8.65 7.48 6.84
CA VAL A 7 -9.21 6.91 8.08
C VAL A 7 -10.47 6.09 7.77
N ASP A 8 -10.83 5.19 8.68
CA ASP A 8 -12.03 4.36 8.56
C ASP A 8 -13.26 5.26 8.26
N GLY A 9 -14.03 4.91 7.23
CA GLY A 9 -15.21 5.66 6.78
C GLY A 9 -14.95 6.87 5.86
N GLN A 10 -13.72 7.40 5.79
CA GLN A 10 -13.42 8.58 4.96
C GLN A 10 -13.74 8.36 3.47
N LEU A 11 -13.41 7.17 2.94
CA LEU A 11 -13.69 6.83 1.54
C LEU A 11 -15.19 6.68 1.27
N GLU A 12 -15.96 6.18 2.22
CA GLU A 12 -17.42 6.10 2.12
C GLU A 12 -18.06 7.48 2.13
N GLU A 13 -17.62 8.37 3.03
CA GLU A 13 -18.14 9.73 3.09
C GLU A 13 -17.89 10.50 1.79
N CYS A 14 -16.66 10.45 1.27
CA CYS A 14 -16.30 11.11 0.02
C CYS A 14 -17.05 10.55 -1.20
N SER A 15 -17.37 9.25 -1.21
CA SER A 15 -18.02 8.60 -2.35
C SER A 15 -19.55 8.57 -2.26
N ARG A 16 -20.12 8.92 -1.10
CA ARG A 16 -21.55 8.83 -0.78
C ARG A 16 -22.50 9.39 -1.86
N PRO A 17 -22.22 10.50 -2.57
CA PRO A 17 -23.13 11.00 -3.60
C PRO A 17 -23.25 10.10 -4.83
N TYR A 18 -22.21 9.32 -5.13
CA TYR A 18 -22.06 8.60 -6.41
C TYR A 18 -22.12 7.09 -6.27
N PHE A 19 -21.70 6.57 -5.12
CA PHE A 19 -21.56 5.14 -4.89
C PHE A 19 -22.20 4.73 -3.56
N SER A 20 -22.54 3.45 -3.47
CA SER A 20 -22.91 2.75 -2.24
C SER A 20 -21.89 1.65 -1.98
N LEU A 21 -21.34 1.61 -0.77
CA LEU A 21 -20.45 0.53 -0.35
C LEU A 21 -21.24 -0.78 -0.31
N GLN A 22 -20.78 -1.79 -1.04
CA GLN A 22 -21.44 -3.10 -1.09
C GLN A 22 -20.72 -4.13 -0.21
N ALA A 23 -19.39 -4.06 -0.18
CA ALA A 23 -18.57 -4.92 0.65
C ALA A 23 -17.30 -4.19 1.05
N GLU A 24 -16.85 -4.46 2.27
CA GLU A 24 -15.55 -4.08 2.79
C GLU A 24 -14.85 -5.32 3.30
N MET A 25 -13.57 -5.46 2.96
CA MET A 25 -12.72 -6.55 3.43
C MET A 25 -11.40 -6.00 3.92
N ASP A 26 -10.98 -6.43 5.11
CA ASP A 26 -9.64 -6.16 5.60
C ASP A 26 -8.62 -7.06 4.88
N GLY A 27 -7.82 -6.46 4.00
CA GLY A 27 -6.75 -7.12 3.27
C GLY A 27 -5.38 -7.09 3.98
N SER A 28 -5.28 -6.51 5.18
CA SER A 28 -4.00 -6.19 5.83
C SER A 28 -3.12 -7.41 6.03
N LEU A 29 -3.71 -8.55 6.43
CA LEU A 29 -2.96 -9.80 6.61
C LEU A 29 -2.31 -10.26 5.30
N GLY A 30 -3.04 -10.22 4.18
CA GLY A 30 -2.50 -10.64 2.89
C GLY A 30 -1.35 -9.75 2.43
N TYR A 31 -1.44 -8.44 2.69
CA TYR A 31 -0.36 -7.51 2.40
C TYR A 31 0.86 -7.71 3.31
N LYS A 32 0.64 -7.98 4.59
CA LYS A 32 1.72 -8.34 5.53
C LYS A 32 2.48 -9.57 5.05
N ILE A 33 1.77 -10.65 4.71
CA ILE A 33 2.39 -11.88 4.19
C ILE A 33 3.19 -11.60 2.91
N ALA A 34 2.62 -10.84 1.97
CA ALA A 34 3.31 -10.48 0.74
C ALA A 34 4.56 -9.63 1.01
N ASN A 35 4.51 -8.76 2.01
CA ASN A 35 5.63 -7.94 2.43
C ASN A 35 6.75 -8.80 3.04
N ASP A 36 6.41 -9.66 3.99
CA ASP A 36 7.35 -10.57 4.65
C ASP A 36 8.03 -11.50 3.62
N TYR A 37 7.27 -12.00 2.64
CA TYR A 37 7.82 -12.79 1.53
C TYR A 37 8.83 -12.01 0.68
N ARG A 38 8.58 -10.73 0.38
CA ARG A 38 9.52 -9.89 -0.40
C ARG A 38 10.83 -9.69 0.38
N MET A 39 10.73 -9.45 1.68
CA MET A 39 11.89 -9.31 2.55
C MET A 39 12.71 -10.60 2.63
N ASP A 40 12.07 -11.75 2.87
CA ASP A 40 12.77 -13.06 2.86
C ASP A 40 13.47 -13.31 1.53
N ARG A 41 12.78 -13.04 0.42
CA ARG A 41 13.34 -13.19 -0.93
C ARG A 41 14.54 -12.29 -1.16
N MET A 42 14.49 -11.02 -0.71
CA MET A 42 15.60 -10.08 -0.85
C MET A 42 16.80 -10.53 -0.01
N LEU A 43 16.58 -10.87 1.26
CA LEU A 43 17.63 -11.38 2.15
C LEU A 43 18.28 -12.64 1.57
N ARG A 44 17.49 -13.62 1.15
CA ARG A 44 18.00 -14.82 0.46
C ARG A 44 18.78 -14.46 -0.79
N GLY A 45 18.32 -13.48 -1.56
CA GLY A 45 19.02 -12.98 -2.74
C GLY A 45 20.40 -12.42 -2.39
N LEU A 46 20.57 -11.73 -1.28
CA LEU A 46 21.88 -11.24 -0.83
C LEU A 46 22.86 -12.39 -0.53
N TYR A 47 22.38 -13.51 0.01
CA TYR A 47 23.23 -14.67 0.30
C TYR A 47 23.51 -15.56 -0.93
N THR A 48 22.58 -15.64 -1.87
CA THR A 48 22.59 -16.66 -2.93
C THR A 48 22.83 -16.10 -4.34
N ASN A 49 22.70 -14.79 -4.54
CA ASN A 49 22.81 -14.16 -5.85
C ASN A 49 23.98 -13.17 -5.92
N PRO A 50 25.18 -13.61 -6.35
CA PRO A 50 26.36 -12.75 -6.43
C PRO A 50 26.17 -11.57 -7.40
N LYS A 51 25.35 -11.73 -8.45
CA LYS A 51 25.04 -10.65 -9.39
C LYS A 51 24.24 -9.53 -8.73
N LEU A 52 23.33 -9.84 -7.81
CA LEU A 52 22.60 -8.84 -7.02
C LEU A 52 23.56 -8.06 -6.13
N VAL A 53 24.39 -8.77 -5.36
CA VAL A 53 25.38 -8.16 -4.45
C VAL A 53 26.32 -7.25 -5.22
N TRP A 54 26.85 -7.70 -6.36
CA TRP A 54 27.74 -6.90 -7.17
C TRP A 54 27.08 -5.63 -7.70
N ARG A 55 25.80 -5.68 -8.08
CA ARG A 55 25.05 -4.49 -8.50
C ARG A 55 24.88 -3.50 -7.36
N ILE A 56 24.58 -3.97 -6.15
CA ILE A 56 24.47 -3.12 -4.96
C ILE A 56 25.82 -2.47 -4.64
N ALA A 57 26.91 -3.25 -4.60
CA ALA A 57 28.26 -2.73 -4.38
C ALA A 57 28.66 -1.69 -5.43
N ARG A 58 28.34 -1.96 -6.71
CA ARG A 58 28.56 -1.04 -7.82
C ARG A 58 27.78 0.27 -7.69
N CYS A 59 26.55 0.22 -7.16
CA CYS A 59 25.77 1.42 -6.85
C CYS A 59 26.36 2.18 -5.67
N LEU A 60 26.77 1.48 -4.61
CA LEU A 60 27.40 2.08 -3.43
C LEU A 60 28.70 2.81 -3.80
N ALA A 61 29.50 2.24 -4.68
CA ALA A 61 30.73 2.88 -5.17
C ALA A 61 30.48 4.15 -6.00
N ARG A 62 29.35 4.24 -6.72
CA ARG A 62 29.02 5.43 -7.55
C ARG A 62 28.24 6.50 -6.79
N HIS A 63 27.35 6.07 -5.91
CA HIS A 63 26.39 6.92 -5.22
C HIS A 63 26.30 6.50 -3.74
N PRO A 64 27.38 6.71 -2.96
CA PRO A 64 27.48 6.15 -1.62
C PRO A 64 26.38 6.64 -0.69
N LEU A 65 26.11 7.96 -0.67
CA LEU A 65 25.09 8.53 0.21
C LEU A 65 23.69 7.97 -0.09
N VAL A 66 23.23 8.10 -1.34
CA VAL A 66 21.90 7.65 -1.74
C VAL A 66 21.74 6.13 -1.58
N THR A 67 22.76 5.35 -1.95
CA THR A 67 22.68 3.89 -1.82
C THR A 67 22.68 3.45 -0.37
N SER A 68 23.50 4.06 0.49
CA SER A 68 23.49 3.77 1.93
C SER A 68 22.16 4.12 2.57
N THR A 69 21.59 5.29 2.27
CA THR A 69 20.26 5.67 2.77
C THR A 69 19.19 4.67 2.32
N MET A 70 19.23 4.22 1.06
CA MET A 70 18.26 3.22 0.59
C MET A 70 18.43 1.86 1.28
N ILE A 71 19.67 1.44 1.56
CA ILE A 71 19.95 0.20 2.30
C ILE A 71 19.43 0.33 3.74
N GLU A 72 19.71 1.44 4.41
CA GLU A 72 19.25 1.73 5.77
C GLU A 72 17.72 1.76 5.85
N CYS A 73 17.06 2.55 5.00
CA CYS A 73 15.60 2.63 4.94
C CYS A 73 14.96 1.26 4.69
N TYR A 74 15.55 0.43 3.83
CA TYR A 74 14.96 -0.85 3.45
C TYR A 74 15.22 -1.95 4.49
N PHE A 75 16.46 -2.09 4.99
CA PHE A 75 16.84 -3.23 5.85
C PHE A 75 16.84 -2.91 7.34
N ILE A 76 17.17 -1.67 7.73
CA ILE A 76 17.33 -1.28 9.13
C ILE A 76 16.03 -0.69 9.64
N GLU A 77 15.63 0.46 9.08
CA GLU A 77 14.42 1.17 9.49
C GLU A 77 13.16 0.42 9.05
N LYS A 78 13.26 -0.39 7.98
CA LYS A 78 12.13 -1.03 7.31
C LYS A 78 10.99 -0.04 7.12
N SER A 79 11.32 1.14 6.58
CA SER A 79 10.46 2.32 6.53
C SER A 79 9.25 2.17 5.60
N TRP A 80 9.12 1.03 4.91
CA TRP A 80 7.93 0.63 4.17
C TRP A 80 7.09 -0.43 4.88
N ASP A 81 7.69 -1.13 5.84
CA ASP A 81 7.09 -2.27 6.54
C ASP A 81 6.39 -1.84 7.83
N TRP A 82 6.73 -0.67 8.38
CA TRP A 82 6.15 -0.17 9.63
C TRP A 82 4.60 -0.19 9.63
N GLN A 83 3.97 0.00 8.47
CA GLN A 83 2.51 -0.07 8.29
C GLN A 83 1.92 -1.46 8.59
N PHE A 84 2.76 -2.51 8.66
CA PHE A 84 2.40 -3.91 8.92
C PHE A 84 3.03 -4.49 10.20
N GLN A 85 3.68 -3.66 11.01
CA GLN A 85 4.35 -4.06 12.26
C GLN A 85 3.45 -3.81 13.49
N GLY A 86 3.60 -4.62 14.54
CA GLY A 86 2.79 -4.57 15.77
C GLY A 86 1.71 -5.65 15.86
N GLU A 87 1.16 -5.87 17.07
CA GLU A 87 0.03 -6.79 17.29
C GLU A 87 -1.26 -6.28 16.63
N VAL A 88 -1.46 -4.96 16.67
CA VAL A 88 -2.46 -4.25 15.88
C VAL A 88 -1.68 -3.40 14.88
N ALA A 89 -1.72 -3.78 13.60
CA ALA A 89 -1.07 -3.01 12.56
C ALA A 89 -1.63 -1.57 12.59
N PRO A 90 -0.77 -0.54 12.53
CA PRO A 90 -1.20 0.85 12.64
C PRO A 90 -2.12 1.24 11.48
N MET A 91 -2.10 0.49 10.38
CA MET A 91 -2.90 0.74 9.19
C MET A 91 -3.69 -0.49 8.75
N LYS A 92 -4.94 -0.27 8.33
CA LYS A 92 -5.75 -1.28 7.63
C LYS A 92 -5.71 -1.05 6.12
N LEU A 93 -5.55 -2.12 5.36
CA LEU A 93 -5.71 -2.10 3.91
C LEU A 93 -7.09 -2.62 3.53
N LEU A 94 -8.07 -1.72 3.63
CA LEU A 94 -9.45 -1.99 3.28
C LEU A 94 -9.60 -2.13 1.76
N ARG A 95 -10.28 -3.19 1.35
CA ARG A 95 -10.71 -3.44 -0.03
C ARG A 95 -12.20 -3.20 -0.10
N HIS A 96 -12.59 -2.21 -0.89
CA HIS A 96 -13.98 -1.81 -1.04
C HIS A 96 -14.54 -2.24 -2.40
N THR A 97 -15.72 -2.83 -2.39
CA THR A 97 -16.54 -3.03 -3.58
C THR A 97 -17.65 -1.99 -3.58
N TRP A 98 -17.72 -1.20 -4.63
CA TRP A 98 -18.66 -0.08 -4.75
C TRP A 98 -19.71 -0.36 -5.83
N GLY A 99 -20.98 -0.19 -5.47
CA GLY A 99 -22.07 -0.11 -6.42
C GLY A 99 -22.28 1.33 -6.88
N ARG A 100 -22.41 1.55 -8.19
CA ARG A 100 -22.79 2.87 -8.70
C ARG A 100 -24.25 3.16 -8.35
N LYS A 101 -24.52 4.32 -7.74
CA LYS A 101 -25.89 4.79 -7.57
C LYS A 101 -26.43 5.23 -8.93
N THR A 102 -27.39 4.50 -9.48
CA THR A 102 -28.17 4.95 -10.62
C THR A 102 -29.07 6.07 -10.14
N THR A 103 -28.65 7.32 -10.35
CA THR A 103 -29.58 8.44 -10.29
C THR A 103 -30.52 8.31 -11.48
N TRP A 104 -31.63 7.60 -11.30
CA TRP A 104 -32.81 7.80 -12.14
C TRP A 104 -33.28 9.24 -11.92
N ARG A 105 -32.71 10.20 -12.66
CA ARG A 105 -33.44 11.42 -12.98
C ARG A 105 -34.57 10.98 -13.91
N ARG A 106 -35.69 10.53 -13.33
CA ARG A 106 -36.98 10.73 -13.99
C ARG A 106 -37.04 12.23 -14.23
N ARG A 107 -36.80 12.66 -15.48
CA ARG A 107 -37.39 13.91 -15.96
C ARG A 107 -38.87 13.73 -15.76
N SER A 108 -39.39 14.18 -14.62
CA SER A 108 -40.80 14.47 -14.48
C SER A 108 -41.07 15.60 -15.45
N SER A 109 -41.39 15.25 -16.70
CA SER A 109 -42.12 16.14 -17.59
C SER A 109 -43.47 16.30 -16.93
N ARG A 110 -43.58 17.34 -16.10
CA ARG A 110 -44.80 17.78 -15.45
C ARG A 110 -45.19 19.05 -16.20
N TYR A 111 -46.41 19.06 -16.76
CA TYR A 111 -47.13 20.20 -17.38
C TYR A 111 -46.63 20.58 -18.79
N ILE A 112 -47.42 20.72 -19.86
CA ILE A 112 -48.87 20.72 -20.14
C ILE A 112 -49.04 20.14 -21.56
#